data_AF-O94379-F1
#
_entry.id   AF-O94379-F1
#
_cell.length_a   1.000
_cell.length_b   1.000
_cell.length_c   1.000
_cell.angle_alpha   90.00
_cell.angle_beta   90.00
_cell.angle_gamma   90.00
#
_symmetry.space_group_name_H-M   'P 1'
#
loop_
_entity.id
_entity.type
_entity.pdbx_description
1 polymer ?
#
loop_
_entity_poly.entity_id
_entity_poly.type
_entity_poly.pdbx_seq_one_letter_code
_entity_poly.pdbx_strand_id
1 'polypeptide(L)'
;MALLRGNSLAISQKMLSVFQASALPHISLRIFISPPSIANIWNSILLAVPKKKTSYTKKRSRLLSGKALKDKTVNRCPICGSFKLAHHLCSHCFRNIRREFNE
;
A
#
# COMPACT_ATOMS: atom_id res chain seq x y z
N MET A 1 3.13 5.15 33.65
CA MET A 1 4.24 4.41 33.01
C MET A 1 3.87 4.11 31.56
N ALA A 2 4.24 4.99 30.62
CA ALA A 2 4.22 4.73 29.19
C ALA A 2 5.05 5.82 28.49
N LEU A 3 6.33 5.55 28.24
CA LEU A 3 7.17 6.38 27.39
C LEU A 3 7.24 5.70 26.01
N LEU A 4 6.37 6.12 25.09
CA LEU A 4 6.53 5.80 23.68
C LEU A 4 7.29 6.95 23.02
N ARG A 5 8.53 6.63 22.68
CA ARG A 5 9.49 7.47 21.95
C ARG A 5 8.90 7.89 20.61
N GLY A 6 8.84 9.21 20.39
CA GLY A 6 8.56 9.80 19.09
C GLY A 6 9.72 9.56 18.13
N ASN A 7 9.41 9.01 16.96
CA ASN A 7 10.33 8.98 15.82
C ASN A 7 10.15 10.26 15.01
N SER A 8 11.19 11.09 15.03
CA SER A 8 11.40 12.24 14.17
C SER A 8 11.59 11.78 12.72
N LEU A 9 10.62 12.10 11.86
CA LEU A 9 10.84 12.10 10.41
C LEU A 9 11.38 13.48 10.04
N ALA A 10 12.71 13.61 10.11
CA ALA A 10 13.44 14.73 9.53
C ALA A 10 13.32 14.64 8.00
N ILE A 11 12.31 15.31 7.46
CA ILE A 11 12.15 15.54 6.03
C ILE A 11 13.19 16.59 5.60
N SER A 12 14.23 16.08 4.94
CA SER A 12 15.38 16.81 4.43
C SER A 12 14.96 17.80 3.35
N GLN A 13 15.33 19.06 3.55
CA GLN A 13 14.94 20.25 2.80
C GLN A 13 15.66 20.38 1.43
N LYS A 14 16.15 19.28 0.85
CA LYS A 14 17.06 19.30 -0.32
C LYS A 14 16.38 19.24 -1.70
N MET A 15 15.10 19.57 -1.81
CA MET A 15 14.36 19.55 -3.10
C MET A 15 13.87 20.93 -3.57
N LEU A 16 14.54 22.00 -3.13
CA LEU A 16 14.30 23.39 -3.59
C LEU A 16 15.52 23.93 -4.34
N SER A 17 16.03 23.22 -5.36
CA SER A 17 17.11 23.75 -6.20
C SER A 17 17.25 23.04 -7.55
N VAL A 18 16.17 22.85 -8.30
CA VAL A 18 16.26 22.39 -9.70
C VAL A 18 15.16 23.05 -10.53
N PHE A 19 15.27 24.36 -10.77
CA PHE A 19 14.41 25.06 -11.74
C PHE A 19 15.18 26.13 -12.55
N GLN A 20 16.49 25.94 -12.69
CA GLN A 20 17.34 26.85 -13.45
C GLN A 20 17.90 26.12 -14.68
N ALA A 21 17.64 26.70 -15.84
CA ALA A 21 18.25 26.41 -17.15
C ALA A 21 17.81 25.13 -17.89
N SER A 22 16.71 25.24 -18.64
CA SER A 22 16.61 24.60 -19.95
C SER A 22 16.07 25.61 -20.97
N ALA A 23 16.99 26.15 -21.76
CA ALA A 23 16.71 26.96 -22.94
C ALA A 23 16.17 26.05 -24.05
N LEU A 24 14.89 25.71 -23.96
CA LEU A 24 14.10 25.09 -25.01
C LEU A 24 12.78 25.85 -25.07
N PRO A 25 12.23 26.17 -26.27
CA PRO A 25 10.91 26.76 -26.39
C PRO A 25 9.89 25.69 -26.00
N HIS A 26 9.67 25.54 -24.69
CA HIS A 26 8.63 24.70 -24.15
C HIS A 26 7.31 25.36 -24.53
N ILE A 27 6.62 24.75 -25.49
CA ILE A 27 5.21 25.03 -25.79
C ILE A 27 4.49 24.87 -24.45
N SER A 28 4.21 26.02 -23.83
CA SER A 28 3.55 26.09 -22.54
C SER A 28 2.08 25.77 -22.80
N LEU A 29 1.75 24.48 -22.87
CA LEU A 29 0.39 24.01 -22.65
C LEU A 29 0.08 24.30 -21.19
N ARG A 30 -0.23 25.57 -20.89
CA ARG A 30 -0.89 25.93 -19.64
C ARG A 30 -2.27 25.32 -19.72
N ILE A 31 -2.40 24.09 -19.25
CA ILE A 31 -3.70 23.54 -18.88
C ILE A 31 -4.18 24.45 -17.75
N PHE A 32 -5.02 25.41 -18.10
CA PHE A 32 -5.69 26.28 -17.14
C PHE A 32 -6.76 25.44 -16.46
N ILE A 33 -6.33 24.58 -15.52
CA ILE A 33 -7.24 23.94 -14.59
C ILE A 33 -7.71 25.07 -13.68
N SER A 34 -8.79 25.74 -14.08
CA SER A 34 -9.52 26.66 -13.21
C SER A 34 -9.74 25.93 -11.89
N PRO A 35 -9.33 26.51 -10.73
CA PRO A 35 -9.58 25.87 -9.45
C PRO A 35 -11.07 25.56 -9.41
N PRO A 36 -11.50 24.31 -9.18
CA PRO A 36 -12.91 24.01 -9.14
C PRO A 36 -13.50 24.95 -8.10
N SER A 37 -14.44 25.81 -8.54
CA SER A 37 -15.14 26.69 -7.64
C SER A 37 -15.66 25.83 -6.48
N ILE A 38 -15.67 26.36 -5.26
CA ILE A 38 -16.18 25.61 -4.09
C ILE A 38 -17.53 24.95 -4.44
N ALA A 39 -18.37 25.65 -5.20
CA ALA A 39 -19.64 25.14 -5.74
C ALA A 39 -19.50 23.89 -6.63
N ASN A 40 -18.50 23.81 -7.51
CA ASN A 40 -18.25 22.63 -8.35
C ASN A 40 -17.78 21.43 -7.54
N ILE A 41 -16.96 21.67 -6.49
CA ILE A 41 -16.54 20.61 -5.56
C ILE A 41 -17.76 20.02 -4.84
N TRP A 42 -18.64 20.87 -4.30
CA TRP A 42 -19.86 20.42 -3.59
C TRP A 42 -20.81 19.62 -4.50
N ASN A 43 -21.01 20.06 -5.74
CA ASN A 43 -21.85 19.31 -6.69
C ASN A 43 -21.28 17.92 -7.01
N SER A 44 -19.96 17.82 -7.26
CA SER A 44 -19.33 16.52 -7.51
C SER A 44 -19.43 15.57 -6.31
N ILE A 45 -19.27 16.08 -5.08
CA ILE A 45 -19.36 15.28 -3.85
C ILE A 45 -20.79 14.78 -3.62
N LEU A 46 -21.81 15.65 -3.75
CA LEU A 46 -23.20 15.27 -3.52
C LEU A 46 -23.71 14.26 -4.56
N LEU A 47 -23.23 14.31 -5.80
CA LEU A 47 -23.57 13.35 -6.85
C LEU A 47 -22.85 12.00 -6.69
N ALA A 48 -21.67 11.96 -6.06
CA ALA A 48 -20.87 10.75 -5.88
C ALA A 48 -21.35 9.82 -4.74
N VAL A 49 -22.43 10.19 -4.04
CA VAL A 49 -22.98 9.39 -2.92
C VAL A 49 -23.80 8.22 -3.46
N PRO A 50 -23.67 7.01 -2.88
CA PRO A 50 -24.53 5.89 -3.24
C PRO A 50 -26.01 6.24 -3.03
N LYS A 51 -26.77 6.32 -4.12
CA LYS A 51 -28.19 6.69 -4.09
C LYS A 51 -29.06 5.69 -3.32
N LYS A 52 -28.68 4.40 -3.33
CA LYS A 52 -29.47 3.28 -2.78
C LYS A 52 -28.57 2.29 -2.06
N LYS A 53 -29.08 1.72 -0.96
CA LYS A 53 -28.45 0.60 -0.25
C LYS A 53 -28.39 -0.61 -1.17
N THR A 54 -27.23 -1.27 -1.23
CA THR A 54 -27.06 -2.52 -1.99
C THR A 54 -27.87 -3.65 -1.34
N SER A 55 -28.53 -4.50 -2.14
CA SER A 55 -29.27 -5.65 -1.63
C SER A 55 -28.33 -6.71 -1.04
N TYR A 56 -28.84 -7.51 -0.10
CA TYR A 56 -28.05 -8.57 0.55
C TYR A 56 -27.43 -9.54 -0.48
N THR A 57 -28.23 -10.00 -1.47
CA THR A 57 -27.78 -10.91 -2.53
C THR A 57 -26.66 -10.31 -3.37
N LYS A 58 -26.76 -9.04 -3.78
CA LYS A 58 -25.70 -8.36 -4.55
C LYS A 58 -24.42 -8.20 -3.75
N LYS A 59 -24.51 -7.82 -2.47
CA LYS A 59 -23.36 -7.74 -1.57
C LYS A 59 -22.70 -9.11 -1.38
N ARG A 60 -23.49 -10.15 -1.10
CA ARG A 60 -23.00 -11.52 -0.84
C ARG A 60 -22.31 -12.09 -2.08
N SER A 61 -22.90 -11.96 -3.26
CA SER A 61 -22.30 -12.40 -4.53
C SER A 61 -20.95 -11.71 -4.78
N ARG A 62 -20.88 -10.38 -4.61
CA ARG A 62 -19.62 -9.62 -4.78
C ARG A 62 -18.52 -10.02 -3.78
N LEU A 63 -18.89 -10.41 -2.56
CA LEU A 63 -17.93 -10.74 -1.50
C LEU A 63 -17.44 -12.19 -1.56
N LEU A 64 -18.30 -13.14 -1.95
CA LEU A 64 -17.98 -14.56 -1.92
C LEU A 64 -17.53 -15.12 -3.28
N SER A 65 -18.00 -14.54 -4.39
CA SER A 65 -17.65 -15.04 -5.73
C SER A 65 -16.15 -14.89 -5.99
N GLY A 66 -15.43 -16.01 -6.10
CA GLY A 66 -14.00 -16.07 -6.46
C GLY A 66 -13.02 -15.50 -5.42
N LYS A 67 -13.50 -15.11 -4.23
CA LYS A 67 -12.70 -14.45 -3.19
C LYS A 67 -12.45 -15.33 -1.95
N ALA A 68 -12.72 -16.63 -2.06
CA ALA A 68 -12.39 -17.58 -1.00
C ALA A 68 -10.86 -17.62 -0.78
N LEU A 69 -10.46 -17.78 0.47
CA LEU A 69 -9.05 -17.98 0.80
C LEU A 69 -8.60 -19.33 0.21
N LYS A 70 -7.51 -19.32 -0.55
CA LYS A 70 -6.96 -20.53 -1.18
C LYS A 70 -6.10 -21.28 -0.17
N ASP A 71 -6.26 -22.60 -0.11
CA ASP A 71 -5.41 -23.46 0.69
C ASP A 71 -3.99 -23.50 0.11
N LYS A 72 -2.99 -23.41 0.98
CA LYS A 72 -1.57 -23.47 0.61
C LYS A 72 -0.97 -24.77 1.11
N THR A 73 -0.12 -25.39 0.31
CA THR A 73 0.61 -26.61 0.69
C THR A 73 1.68 -26.29 1.73
N VAL A 74 1.61 -26.95 2.89
CA VAL A 74 2.55 -26.80 4.01
C VAL A 74 3.21 -28.14 4.31
N ASN A 75 4.55 -28.16 4.36
CA ASN A 75 5.36 -29.34 4.66
C ASN A 75 6.07 -29.16 6.01
N ARG A 76 6.46 -30.26 6.67
CA ARG A 76 7.32 -30.19 7.86
C ARG A 76 8.78 -29.95 7.45
N CYS A 77 9.52 -29.19 8.25
CA CYS A 77 10.96 -29.01 8.07
C CYS A 77 11.70 -30.29 8.50
N PRO A 78 12.64 -30.83 7.70
CA PRO A 78 13.39 -32.04 8.07
C PRO A 78 14.36 -31.83 9.25
N ILE A 79 14.76 -30.58 9.53
CA ILE A 79 15.76 -30.26 10.55
C ILE A 79 15.10 -29.98 11.91
N CYS A 80 14.14 -29.04 11.96
CA CYS A 80 13.52 -28.60 13.21
C CYS A 80 12.08 -29.10 13.42
N GLY A 81 11.49 -29.81 12.46
CA GLY A 81 10.10 -30.30 12.53
C GLY A 81 8.99 -29.24 12.38
N SER A 82 9.33 -27.94 12.40
CA SER A 82 8.35 -26.85 12.25
C SER A 82 7.69 -26.84 10.86
N PHE A 83 6.45 -26.36 10.79
CA PHE A 83 5.74 -26.19 9.51
C PHE A 83 6.36 -25.08 8.66
N LYS A 84 6.52 -25.35 7.36
CA LYS A 84 7.02 -24.38 6.36
C LYS A 84 6.19 -24.47 5.08
N LEU A 85 6.17 -23.40 4.31
CA LEU A 85 5.58 -23.41 2.96
C LEU A 85 6.35 -24.37 2.05
N ALA A 86 5.64 -25.09 1.17
CA ALA A 86 6.28 -25.94 0.17
C ALA A 86 7.27 -25.13 -0.70
N HIS A 87 8.43 -25.71 -1.02
CA HIS A 87 9.54 -25.07 -1.76
C HIS A 87 10.18 -23.83 -1.11
N HIS A 88 9.81 -23.48 0.13
CA HIS A 88 10.49 -22.41 0.88
C HIS A 88 11.51 -22.97 1.89
N LEU A 89 12.51 -22.14 2.20
CA LEU A 89 13.39 -22.34 3.36
C LEU A 89 12.58 -22.21 4.66
N CYS A 90 12.96 -23.00 5.68
CA CYS A 90 12.31 -22.89 6.98
C CYS A 90 12.70 -21.57 7.65
N SER A 91 11.70 -20.78 8.06
CA SER A 91 11.91 -19.50 8.74
C SER A 91 12.68 -19.65 10.06
N HIS A 92 12.43 -20.72 10.81
CA HIS A 92 13.10 -21.00 12.08
C HIS A 92 14.59 -21.32 11.88
N CYS A 93 14.91 -22.31 11.02
CA CYS A 93 16.30 -22.67 10.72
C CYS A 93 17.07 -21.50 10.13
N PHE A 94 16.45 -20.75 9.22
CA PHE A 94 17.09 -19.59 8.60
C PHE A 94 17.44 -18.48 9.60
N ARG A 95 16.53 -18.19 10.56
CA ARG A 95 16.81 -17.22 11.63
C ARG A 95 17.97 -17.67 12.53
N ASN A 96 18.07 -18.96 12.82
CA ASN A 96 19.18 -19.48 13.63
C ASN A 96 20.50 -19.34 12.87
N ILE A 97 20.59 -19.85 11.65
CA ILE A 97 21.80 -19.74 10.81
C ILE A 97 22.21 -18.27 10.63
N ARG A 98 21.26 -17.37 10.36
CA ARG A 98 21.55 -15.94 10.21
C ARG A 98 22.11 -15.30 11.49
N ARG A 99 21.69 -15.77 12.69
CA ARG A 99 22.27 -15.27 13.95
C ARG A 99 23.73 -15.70 14.06
N GLU A 100 24.00 -16.99 13.86
CA GLU A 100 25.37 -17.54 13.90
C GLU A 100 26.32 -16.89 12.88
N PHE A 101 25.82 -16.47 11.71
CA PHE A 101 26.65 -15.81 10.67
C PHE A 101 26.92 -14.32 10.91
N ASN A 102 26.11 -13.64 11.73
CA ASN A 102 26.26 -12.22 12.03
C ASN A 102 27.03 -11.97 13.34
N GLU A 103 27.33 -13.05 14.07
CA GLU A 103 28.23 -13.08 15.21
C GLU A 103 29.68 -13.27 14.72
#